data_AF-R8BVE9-F1
#
_entry.id   AF-R8BVE9-F1
#
_cell.length_a   1.000
_cell.length_b   1.000
_cell.length_c   1.000
_cell.angle_alpha   90.00
_cell.angle_beta   90.00
_cell.angle_gamma   90.00
#
_symmetry.space_group_name_H-M   'P 1'
#
loop_
_entity.id
_entity.type
_entity.pdbx_description
1 polymer ?
#
loop_
_entity_poly.entity_id
_entity_poly.type
_entity_poly.pdbx_seq_one_letter_code
_entity_poly.pdbx_strand_id
1 'polypeptide(L)'
;MNSGLGLLPLSIDWTQINYAGQPLVTPFYITCNAFAVVVFFYLFLSPILYYTNVWNSAYLPLLSSSTFDNTGKTYNISRVVDKNLNFVLSKYEAYSPMYISMSYSLTYALSFAAVTAIVFYTYLYNGSEIWAKFKNARHGGEDIHKRLMNNYKEVPDWWYGVLTVVVLGLGILTVRYWDSGLPVWGFIVVCFGMGVLLIVPEGILEGTTNQRIFLNIITELIAGYAWPGKPIANMMVKCYGYNSVKHGMDFAQDLKLGQYMKIPPRVLFFGQIYSSILATMTQVGAQYSLWFIFGFIFNHLIRRRAFDWWKRYNYLLQAAMDTGTAIATVLIFFCLSYNNVTLNWWGNTVGSNTDDTKSVPWLTVPAGEHFGKGPGEF
;
A
#
# COMPACT_ATOMS: atom_id res chain seq x y z
N MET A 1 -27.43 19.41 -5.32
CA MET A 1 -27.49 18.01 -5.79
C MET A 1 -26.58 17.24 -4.85
N ASN A 2 -27.15 16.70 -3.79
CA ASN A 2 -26.45 16.18 -2.60
C ASN A 2 -26.43 14.64 -2.60
N SER A 3 -26.31 14.03 -3.77
CA SER A 3 -26.11 12.60 -3.90
C SER A 3 -25.44 12.35 -5.24
N GLY A 4 -24.24 11.79 -5.23
CA GLY A 4 -23.61 11.37 -6.47
C GLY A 4 -22.17 11.02 -6.20
N LEU A 5 -21.78 9.88 -6.74
CA LEU A 5 -20.45 9.27 -6.81
C LEU A 5 -19.33 10.17 -7.39
N GLY A 6 -19.48 11.51 -7.36
CA GLY A 6 -18.55 12.45 -7.97
C GLY A 6 -18.36 12.14 -9.44
N LEU A 7 -19.46 11.95 -10.16
CA LEU A 7 -19.46 11.24 -11.44
C LEU A 7 -18.50 11.81 -12.49
N LEU A 8 -18.22 13.12 -12.50
CA LEU A 8 -17.20 13.74 -13.38
C LEU A 8 -16.73 15.14 -12.89
N PRO A 9 -15.84 15.28 -11.88
CA PRO A 9 -15.12 16.53 -11.66
C PRO A 9 -14.01 16.66 -12.72
N LEU A 10 -14.24 17.46 -13.77
CA LEU A 10 -13.23 17.73 -14.80
C LEU A 10 -12.13 18.63 -14.20
N SER A 11 -10.96 18.07 -13.92
CA SER A 11 -9.77 18.86 -13.52
C SER A 11 -8.68 18.78 -14.60
N ILE A 12 -8.02 19.91 -14.85
CA ILE A 12 -6.86 20.00 -15.75
C ILE A 12 -5.54 19.84 -14.94
N ASP A 13 -5.63 19.64 -13.63
CA ASP A 13 -4.48 19.40 -12.78
C ASP A 13 -3.79 18.07 -13.14
N TRP A 14 -2.54 18.16 -13.59
CA TRP A 14 -1.74 16.99 -13.98
C TRP A 14 -1.54 15.99 -12.82
N THR A 15 -1.55 16.46 -11.57
CA THR A 15 -1.46 15.56 -10.41
C THR A 15 -2.74 14.74 -10.24
N GLN A 16 -3.90 15.33 -10.48
CA GLN A 16 -5.20 14.64 -10.47
C GLN A 16 -5.35 13.70 -11.67
N ILE A 17 -4.89 14.13 -12.86
CA ILE A 17 -4.91 13.31 -14.07
C ILE A 17 -4.01 12.07 -13.91
N ASN A 18 -2.84 12.20 -13.28
CA ASN A 18 -1.97 11.04 -13.01
C ASN A 18 -2.40 10.20 -11.82
N TYR A 19 -3.36 10.65 -11.00
CA TYR A 19 -3.77 9.94 -9.79
C TYR A 19 -4.36 8.56 -10.12
N ALA A 20 -5.11 8.46 -11.21
CA ALA A 20 -5.68 7.21 -11.71
C ALA A 20 -4.68 6.36 -12.55
N GLY A 21 -3.42 6.76 -12.64
CA GLY A 21 -2.39 6.17 -13.49
C GLY A 21 -1.87 7.15 -14.54
N GLN A 22 -0.76 6.82 -15.20
CA GLN A 22 -0.17 7.67 -16.23
C GLN A 22 -0.90 7.48 -17.57
N PRO A 23 -1.75 8.42 -18.01
CA PRO A 23 -2.65 8.18 -19.14
C PRO A 23 -1.94 8.14 -20.49
N LEU A 24 -0.77 8.79 -20.61
CA LEU A 24 -0.04 8.91 -21.89
C LEU A 24 0.72 7.64 -22.27
N VAL A 25 1.11 6.84 -21.28
CA VAL A 25 1.86 5.58 -21.49
C VAL A 25 0.94 4.36 -21.45
N THR A 26 -0.31 4.53 -20.99
CA THR A 26 -1.30 3.46 -20.93
C THR A 26 -2.08 3.40 -22.25
N PRO A 27 -2.13 2.24 -22.93
CA PRO A 27 -2.90 2.10 -24.16
C PRO A 27 -4.39 2.44 -23.96
N PHE A 28 -4.98 3.10 -24.96
CA PHE A 28 -6.35 3.63 -24.86
C PHE A 28 -7.41 2.58 -24.50
N TYR A 29 -7.30 1.36 -25.04
CA TYR A 29 -8.26 0.29 -24.76
C TYR A 29 -8.28 -0.12 -23.29
N ILE A 30 -7.15 0.01 -22.58
CA ILE A 30 -7.05 -0.30 -21.14
C ILE A 30 -7.69 0.82 -20.34
N THR A 31 -7.45 2.07 -20.72
CA THR A 31 -8.11 3.23 -20.10
C THR A 31 -9.64 3.12 -20.24
N CYS A 32 -10.14 2.74 -21.41
CA CYS A 32 -11.57 2.47 -21.62
C CYS A 32 -12.08 1.31 -20.76
N ASN A 33 -11.32 0.22 -20.65
CA ASN A 33 -11.68 -0.92 -19.81
C ASN A 33 -11.74 -0.54 -18.32
N ALA A 34 -10.72 0.15 -17.81
CA ALA A 34 -10.68 0.64 -16.44
C ALA A 34 -11.85 1.58 -16.14
N PHE A 35 -12.18 2.48 -17.07
CA PHE A 35 -13.36 3.33 -16.95
C PHE A 35 -14.66 2.52 -16.94
N ALA A 36 -14.80 1.52 -17.82
CA ALA A 36 -15.97 0.64 -17.84
C ALA A 36 -16.13 -0.16 -16.54
N VAL A 37 -15.03 -0.60 -15.92
CA VAL A 37 -15.02 -1.26 -14.60
C VAL A 37 -15.51 -0.30 -13.52
N VAL A 38 -15.04 0.95 -13.50
CA VAL A 38 -15.52 1.97 -12.57
C VAL A 38 -17.03 2.18 -12.73
N VAL A 39 -17.49 2.30 -13.99
CA VAL A 39 -18.90 2.47 -14.30
C VAL A 39 -19.72 1.28 -13.82
N PHE A 40 -19.35 0.07 -14.19
CA PHE A 40 -20.12 -1.12 -13.85
C PHE A 40 -20.12 -1.42 -12.35
N PHE A 41 -18.94 -1.48 -11.72
CA PHE A 41 -18.83 -1.94 -10.33
C PHE A 41 -19.15 -0.83 -9.32
N TYR A 42 -18.67 0.39 -9.54
CA TYR A 42 -18.84 1.45 -8.55
C TYR A 42 -20.05 2.33 -8.82
N LEU A 43 -20.44 2.59 -10.08
CA LEU A 43 -21.66 3.38 -10.36
C LEU A 43 -22.95 2.57 -10.34
N PHE A 44 -22.91 1.30 -10.77
CA PHE A 44 -24.12 0.46 -10.80
C PHE A 44 -24.15 -0.56 -9.66
N LEU A 45 -23.18 -1.49 -9.62
CA LEU A 45 -23.25 -2.62 -8.71
C LEU A 45 -23.19 -2.21 -7.22
N SER A 46 -22.27 -1.30 -6.86
CA SER A 46 -22.11 -0.83 -5.48
C SER A 46 -23.41 -0.20 -4.94
N PRO A 47 -24.06 0.78 -5.62
CA PRO A 47 -25.37 1.28 -5.20
C PRO A 47 -26.47 0.21 -5.15
N ILE A 48 -26.55 -0.69 -6.14
CA ILE A 48 -27.58 -1.74 -6.15
C ILE A 48 -27.46 -2.62 -4.89
N LEU A 49 -26.26 -3.09 -4.58
CA LEU A 49 -26.00 -3.94 -3.42
C LEU A 49 -26.19 -3.18 -2.10
N TYR A 50 -25.82 -1.90 -2.09
CA TYR A 50 -25.99 -1.04 -0.94
C TYR A 50 -27.47 -0.79 -0.59
N TYR A 51 -28.29 -0.41 -1.57
CA TYR A 51 -29.72 -0.12 -1.34
C TYR A 51 -30.56 -1.38 -1.15
N THR A 52 -30.10 -2.55 -1.60
CA THR A 52 -30.71 -3.86 -1.28
C THR A 52 -30.26 -4.41 0.07
N ASN A 53 -29.45 -3.65 0.81
CA ASN A 53 -28.95 -3.98 2.15
C ASN A 53 -28.22 -5.34 2.23
N VAL A 54 -27.44 -5.67 1.20
CA VAL A 54 -26.62 -6.88 1.20
C VAL A 54 -25.53 -6.75 2.26
N TRP A 55 -25.37 -7.77 3.12
CA TRP A 55 -24.40 -7.79 4.23
C TRP A 55 -24.52 -6.63 5.23
N ASN A 56 -25.73 -6.11 5.42
CA ASN A 56 -26.00 -4.95 6.28
C ASN A 56 -25.26 -3.67 5.86
N SER A 57 -24.87 -3.58 4.58
CA SER A 57 -24.07 -2.46 4.09
C SER A 57 -24.78 -1.12 4.18
N ALA A 58 -26.12 -1.09 4.20
CA ALA A 58 -26.88 0.17 4.25
C ALA A 58 -26.68 0.93 5.57
N TYR A 59 -26.24 0.24 6.64
CA TYR A 59 -25.88 0.85 7.93
C TYR A 59 -24.47 1.46 7.95
N LEU A 60 -23.70 1.26 6.87
CA LEU A 60 -22.35 1.74 6.69
C LEU A 60 -22.32 2.81 5.60
N PRO A 61 -21.25 3.59 5.47
CA PRO A 61 -21.09 4.50 4.34
C PRO A 61 -20.95 3.72 3.03
N LEU A 62 -21.53 4.23 1.93
CA LEU A 62 -21.38 3.63 0.59
C LEU A 62 -19.90 3.56 0.17
N LEU A 63 -19.19 4.68 0.32
CA LEU A 63 -17.77 4.85 -0.01
C LEU A 63 -16.97 5.16 1.26
N SER A 64 -16.15 4.21 1.73
CA SER A 64 -15.21 4.45 2.82
C SER A 64 -14.10 3.41 2.83
N SER A 65 -12.87 3.82 3.14
CA SER A 65 -11.72 2.92 3.38
C SER A 65 -11.55 2.53 4.85
N SER A 66 -12.46 2.99 5.72
CA SER A 66 -12.42 2.70 7.16
C SER A 66 -13.16 1.42 7.53
N THR A 67 -12.81 0.86 8.69
CA THR A 67 -13.48 -0.30 9.30
C THR A 67 -14.44 0.15 10.40
N PHE A 68 -15.58 -0.53 10.53
CA PHE A 68 -16.67 -0.16 11.43
C PHE A 68 -17.05 -1.30 12.38
N ASP A 69 -17.63 -0.96 13.53
CA ASP A 69 -18.25 -1.89 14.46
C ASP A 69 -19.75 -2.08 14.15
N ASN A 70 -20.39 -3.02 14.87
CA ASN A 70 -21.83 -3.31 14.75
C ASN A 70 -22.74 -2.16 15.20
N THR A 71 -22.19 -1.04 15.69
CA THR A 71 -22.92 0.17 16.03
C THR A 71 -22.75 1.28 14.99
N GLY A 72 -22.01 1.01 13.91
CA GLY A 72 -21.77 1.96 12.81
C GLY A 72 -20.66 2.98 13.11
N LYS A 73 -19.91 2.79 14.20
CA LYS A 73 -18.76 3.65 14.57
C LYS A 73 -17.46 3.04 14.07
N THR A 74 -16.41 3.86 13.99
CA THR A 74 -15.07 3.38 13.62
C THR A 74 -14.58 2.30 14.59
N TYR A 75 -14.08 1.20 14.04
CA TYR A 75 -13.68 0.02 14.81
C TYR A 75 -12.49 0.32 15.74
N ASN A 76 -12.65 0.05 17.04
CA ASN A 76 -11.59 0.30 18.02
C ASN A 76 -10.66 -0.91 18.18
N ILE A 77 -9.49 -0.86 17.52
CA ILE A 77 -8.50 -1.95 17.49
C ILE A 77 -7.94 -2.27 18.90
N SER A 78 -7.78 -1.26 19.76
CA SER A 78 -7.22 -1.44 21.12
C SER A 78 -8.07 -2.34 22.01
N ARG A 79 -9.36 -2.53 21.68
CA ARG A 79 -10.26 -3.41 22.44
C ARG A 79 -10.03 -4.89 22.15
N VAL A 80 -9.51 -5.24 20.98
CA VAL A 80 -9.39 -6.64 20.52
C VAL A 80 -7.95 -7.17 20.54
N VAL A 81 -6.99 -6.34 20.92
CA VAL A 81 -5.58 -6.71 21.05
C VAL A 81 -5.14 -6.79 22.52
N ASP A 82 -4.09 -7.56 22.78
CA ASP A 82 -3.40 -7.57 24.07
C ASP A 82 -2.24 -6.56 24.13
N LYS A 83 -1.58 -6.42 25.29
CA LYS A 83 -0.40 -5.54 25.47
C LYS A 83 0.74 -5.85 24.49
N ASN A 84 0.83 -7.09 24.02
CA ASN A 84 1.81 -7.54 23.02
C ASN A 84 1.31 -7.39 21.57
N LEU A 85 0.20 -6.67 21.35
CA LEU A 85 -0.43 -6.46 20.03
C LEU A 85 -0.89 -7.75 19.34
N ASN A 86 -1.03 -8.85 20.07
CA ASN A 86 -1.64 -10.08 19.58
C ASN A 86 -3.16 -9.97 19.63
N PHE A 87 -3.82 -10.56 18.64
CA PHE A 87 -5.28 -10.60 18.59
C PHE A 87 -5.83 -11.57 19.63
N VAL A 88 -6.87 -11.16 20.35
CA VAL A 88 -7.51 -11.98 21.39
C VAL A 88 -8.95 -12.25 20.99
N LEU A 89 -9.24 -13.51 20.67
CA LEU A 89 -10.57 -13.93 20.19
C LEU A 89 -11.68 -13.61 21.19
N SER A 90 -11.46 -13.84 22.49
CA SER A 90 -12.49 -13.57 23.51
C SER A 90 -12.85 -12.08 23.63
N LYS A 91 -11.88 -11.18 23.43
CA LYS A 91 -12.14 -9.73 23.41
C LYS A 91 -12.86 -9.30 22.14
N TYR A 92 -12.55 -9.95 21.02
CA TYR A 92 -13.26 -9.75 19.75
C TYR A 92 -14.71 -10.19 19.86
N GLU A 93 -14.94 -11.38 20.45
CA GLU A 93 -16.29 -11.92 20.66
C GLU A 93 -17.14 -11.04 21.59
N ALA A 94 -16.52 -10.49 22.64
CA ALA A 94 -17.20 -9.59 23.56
C ALA A 94 -17.44 -8.17 23.01
N TYR A 95 -16.78 -7.77 21.90
CA TYR A 95 -16.91 -6.42 21.33
C TYR A 95 -17.84 -6.40 20.13
N SER A 96 -17.37 -6.81 18.96
CA SER A 96 -18.15 -6.84 17.72
C SER A 96 -17.36 -7.45 16.57
N PRO A 97 -18.05 -8.08 15.59
CA PRO A 97 -17.49 -8.34 14.28
C PRO A 97 -17.04 -7.05 13.60
N MET A 98 -16.00 -7.14 12.77
CA MET A 98 -15.51 -6.02 11.98
C MET A 98 -16.30 -5.93 10.67
N TYR A 99 -16.86 -4.75 10.40
CA TYR A 99 -17.60 -4.46 9.18
C TYR A 99 -16.82 -3.50 8.28
N ILE A 100 -16.97 -3.67 6.98
CA ILE A 100 -16.36 -2.82 5.94
C ILE A 100 -17.44 -2.34 4.98
N SER A 101 -17.23 -1.16 4.39
CA SER A 101 -18.18 -0.57 3.44
C SER A 101 -18.41 -1.46 2.21
N MET A 102 -19.51 -1.23 1.49
CA MET A 102 -19.82 -1.99 0.27
C MET A 102 -18.76 -1.76 -0.81
N SER A 103 -18.32 -0.51 -1.00
CA SER A 103 -17.27 -0.19 -1.96
C SER A 103 -15.97 -0.90 -1.63
N TYR A 104 -15.60 -0.96 -0.35
CA TYR A 104 -14.34 -1.57 0.07
C TYR A 104 -14.40 -3.09 -0.05
N SER A 105 -15.55 -3.69 0.24
CA SER A 105 -15.83 -5.10 -0.01
C SER A 105 -15.69 -5.46 -1.49
N LEU A 106 -16.24 -4.64 -2.39
CA LEU A 106 -16.10 -4.84 -3.84
C LEU A 106 -14.65 -4.67 -4.30
N THR A 107 -13.90 -3.71 -3.76
CA THR A 107 -12.47 -3.58 -4.06
C THR A 107 -11.71 -4.85 -3.66
N TYR A 108 -11.99 -5.44 -2.49
CA TYR A 108 -11.36 -6.70 -2.07
C TYR A 108 -11.75 -7.86 -2.99
N ALA A 109 -13.04 -8.00 -3.31
CA ALA A 109 -13.53 -9.04 -4.21
C ALA A 109 -12.88 -8.96 -5.61
N LEU A 110 -12.83 -7.75 -6.19
CA LEU A 110 -12.17 -7.51 -7.47
C LEU A 110 -10.66 -7.76 -7.41
N SER A 111 -10.01 -7.41 -6.30
CA SER A 111 -8.57 -7.67 -6.12
C SER A 111 -8.27 -9.17 -6.07
N PHE A 112 -9.09 -9.97 -5.36
CA PHE A 112 -8.96 -11.43 -5.35
C PHE A 112 -9.19 -12.04 -6.73
N ALA A 113 -10.21 -11.57 -7.44
CA ALA A 113 -10.49 -12.00 -8.80
C ALA A 113 -9.33 -11.64 -9.76
N ALA A 114 -8.80 -10.43 -9.67
CA ALA A 114 -7.73 -9.95 -10.55
C ALA A 114 -6.43 -10.73 -10.39
N VAL A 115 -6.00 -11.01 -9.16
CA VAL A 115 -4.76 -11.79 -8.93
C VAL A 115 -4.94 -13.27 -9.29
N THR A 116 -6.13 -13.82 -9.09
CA THR A 116 -6.41 -15.18 -9.57
C THR A 116 -6.38 -15.20 -11.10
N ALA A 117 -7.06 -14.24 -11.74
CA ALA A 117 -7.14 -14.13 -13.19
C ALA A 117 -5.76 -13.92 -13.84
N ILE A 118 -4.89 -13.04 -13.31
CA ILE A 118 -3.55 -12.81 -13.88
C ILE A 118 -2.71 -14.08 -13.84
N VAL A 119 -2.73 -14.83 -12.73
CA VAL A 119 -1.96 -16.08 -12.59
C VAL A 119 -2.44 -17.10 -13.62
N PHE A 120 -3.75 -17.36 -13.68
CA PHE A 120 -4.29 -18.32 -14.64
C PHE A 120 -4.11 -17.87 -16.10
N TYR A 121 -4.39 -16.60 -16.40
CA TYR A 121 -4.20 -16.04 -17.73
C TYR A 121 -2.75 -16.16 -18.19
N THR A 122 -1.80 -15.72 -17.37
CA THR A 122 -0.37 -15.79 -17.72
C THR A 122 0.09 -17.22 -17.93
N TYR A 123 -0.19 -18.14 -17.01
CA TYR A 123 0.36 -19.50 -17.11
C TYR A 123 -0.36 -20.37 -18.14
N LEU A 124 -1.66 -20.18 -18.37
CA LEU A 124 -2.40 -20.95 -19.38
C LEU A 124 -2.22 -20.38 -20.79
N TYR A 125 -2.29 -19.05 -20.94
CA TYR A 125 -2.23 -18.40 -22.25
C TYR A 125 -0.79 -18.20 -22.73
N ASN A 126 0.08 -17.64 -21.87
CA ASN A 126 1.49 -17.40 -22.20
C ASN A 126 2.42 -18.55 -21.78
N GLY A 127 1.88 -19.66 -21.25
CA GLY A 127 2.69 -20.77 -20.72
C GLY A 127 3.68 -21.36 -21.74
N SER A 128 3.28 -21.48 -23.00
CA SER A 128 4.14 -21.97 -24.08
C SER A 128 5.32 -21.03 -24.35
N GLU A 129 5.07 -19.71 -24.37
CA GLU A 129 6.11 -18.69 -24.56
C GLU A 129 7.04 -18.58 -23.34
N ILE A 130 6.48 -18.65 -22.13
CA ILE A 130 7.25 -18.65 -20.88
C ILE A 130 8.17 -19.87 -20.86
N TRP A 131 7.64 -21.05 -21.18
CA TRP A 131 8.44 -22.28 -21.24
C TRP A 131 9.51 -22.23 -22.33
N ALA A 132 9.18 -21.69 -23.50
CA ALA A 132 10.14 -21.53 -24.58
C ALA A 132 11.26 -20.55 -24.22
N LYS A 133 10.95 -19.44 -23.53
CA LYS A 133 11.95 -18.48 -23.00
C LYS A 133 12.76 -19.07 -21.85
N PHE A 134 12.16 -19.89 -21.01
CA PHE A 134 12.86 -20.60 -19.93
C PHE A 134 13.87 -21.62 -20.48
N LYS A 135 13.50 -22.33 -21.55
CA LYS A 135 14.38 -23.30 -22.22
C LYS A 135 15.43 -22.63 -23.12
N ASN A 136 15.09 -21.49 -23.71
CA ASN A 136 15.98 -20.70 -24.55
C ASN A 136 15.75 -19.20 -24.34
N ALA A 137 16.68 -18.55 -23.64
CA ALA A 137 16.61 -17.12 -23.33
C ALA A 137 16.59 -16.19 -24.57
N ARG A 138 16.94 -16.71 -25.75
CA ARG A 138 16.89 -15.97 -27.04
C ARG A 138 15.61 -16.22 -27.84
N HIS A 139 14.66 -16.97 -27.30
CA HIS A 139 13.39 -17.24 -27.97
C HIS A 139 12.53 -15.95 -28.11
N GLY A 140 12.06 -15.69 -29.35
CA GLY A 140 11.30 -14.48 -29.72
C GLY A 140 12.10 -13.44 -30.52
N GLY A 141 13.37 -13.72 -30.87
CA GLY A 141 14.20 -12.82 -31.67
C GLY A 141 14.92 -11.75 -30.83
N GLU A 142 15.95 -11.13 -31.42
CA GLU A 142 16.66 -10.01 -30.80
C GLU A 142 16.12 -8.69 -31.37
N ASP A 143 15.51 -7.88 -30.50
CA ASP A 143 15.17 -6.50 -30.81
C ASP A 143 16.45 -5.70 -31.18
N ILE A 144 16.31 -4.67 -32.02
CA ILE A 144 17.36 -3.72 -32.39
C ILE A 144 18.06 -3.19 -31.14
N HIS A 145 17.30 -2.91 -30.07
CA HIS A 145 17.91 -2.43 -28.84
C HIS A 145 18.83 -3.47 -28.19
N LYS A 146 18.43 -4.75 -28.18
CA LYS A 146 19.23 -5.85 -27.64
C LYS A 146 20.45 -6.15 -28.52
N ARG A 147 20.28 -6.14 -29.85
CA ARG A 147 21.40 -6.31 -30.80
C ARG A 147 22.49 -5.26 -30.62
N LEU A 148 22.10 -3.99 -30.41
CA LEU A 148 23.04 -2.91 -30.12
C LEU A 148 23.74 -3.08 -28.75
N MET A 149 23.08 -3.75 -27.80
CA MET A 149 23.64 -4.03 -26.47
C MET A 149 24.62 -5.20 -26.45
N ASN A 150 24.65 -6.06 -27.49
CA ASN A 150 25.60 -7.19 -27.59
C ASN A 150 27.08 -6.75 -27.57
N ASN A 151 27.36 -5.48 -27.85
CA ASN A 151 28.70 -4.90 -27.73
C ASN A 151 29.17 -4.74 -26.28
N TYR A 152 28.25 -4.72 -25.32
CA TYR A 152 28.56 -4.60 -23.90
C TYR A 152 28.59 -5.96 -23.21
N LYS A 153 29.52 -6.13 -22.26
CA LYS A 153 29.57 -7.34 -21.45
C LYS A 153 28.35 -7.41 -20.53
N GLU A 154 27.59 -8.49 -20.65
CA GLU A 154 26.47 -8.79 -19.75
C GLU A 154 26.97 -9.00 -18.31
N VAL A 155 26.03 -8.82 -17.37
CA VAL A 155 26.25 -9.11 -15.95
C VAL A 155 26.16 -10.63 -15.80
N PRO A 156 27.17 -11.28 -15.20
CA PRO A 156 27.08 -12.71 -14.92
C PRO A 156 25.92 -13.03 -13.96
N ASP A 157 25.16 -14.08 -14.25
CA ASP A 157 24.00 -14.48 -13.43
C ASP A 157 24.36 -14.73 -11.95
N TRP A 158 25.60 -15.16 -11.67
CA TRP A 158 26.06 -15.38 -10.30
C TRP A 158 26.12 -14.09 -9.46
N TRP A 159 26.22 -12.90 -10.06
CA TRP A 159 26.15 -11.63 -9.33
C TRP A 159 24.77 -11.43 -8.71
N TYR A 160 23.72 -11.72 -9.48
CA TYR A 160 22.34 -11.74 -9.00
C TYR A 160 22.15 -12.83 -7.95
N GLY A 161 22.70 -14.03 -8.19
CA GLY A 161 22.64 -15.14 -7.21
C GLY A 161 23.25 -14.77 -5.85
N VAL A 162 24.45 -14.17 -5.84
CA VAL A 162 25.11 -13.71 -4.60
C VAL A 162 24.28 -12.63 -3.91
N LEU A 163 23.74 -11.66 -4.67
CA LEU A 163 22.89 -10.61 -4.12
C LEU A 163 21.63 -11.20 -3.48
N THR A 164 20.97 -12.16 -4.13
CA THR A 164 19.81 -12.88 -3.59
C THR A 164 20.15 -13.61 -2.29
N VAL A 165 21.28 -14.30 -2.22
CA VAL A 165 21.72 -14.98 -0.99
C VAL A 165 21.97 -14.00 0.14
N VAL A 166 22.63 -12.86 -0.13
CA VAL A 166 22.89 -11.82 0.87
C VAL A 166 21.58 -11.22 1.39
N VAL A 167 20.65 -10.85 0.50
CA VAL A 167 19.37 -10.24 0.89
C VAL A 167 18.48 -11.24 1.63
N LEU A 168 18.44 -12.52 1.21
CA LEU A 168 17.75 -13.57 1.94
C LEU A 168 18.36 -13.80 3.32
N GLY A 169 19.69 -13.80 3.43
CA GLY A 169 20.39 -13.91 4.71
C GLY A 169 20.03 -12.78 5.67
N LEU A 170 20.01 -11.55 5.18
CA LEU A 170 19.56 -10.38 5.96
C LEU A 170 18.09 -10.48 6.38
N GLY A 171 17.21 -10.95 5.49
CA GLY A 171 15.79 -11.19 5.81
C GLY A 171 15.58 -12.29 6.86
N ILE A 172 16.37 -13.37 6.82
CA ILE A 172 16.32 -14.41 7.85
C ILE A 172 16.83 -13.86 9.19
N LEU A 173 17.88 -13.05 9.16
CA LEU A 173 18.44 -12.41 10.35
C LEU A 173 17.41 -11.47 11.00
N THR A 174 16.69 -10.66 10.22
CA THR A 174 15.65 -9.77 10.78
C THR A 174 14.51 -10.55 11.42
N VAL A 175 14.05 -11.63 10.78
CA VAL A 175 12.99 -12.50 11.31
C VAL A 175 13.43 -13.23 12.59
N ARG A 176 14.70 -13.62 12.70
CA ARG A 176 15.20 -14.40 13.84
C ARG A 176 15.64 -13.53 15.03
N TYR A 177 16.20 -12.36 14.76
CA TYR A 177 16.74 -11.49 15.80
C TYR A 177 15.65 -10.69 16.51
N TRP A 178 14.62 -10.27 15.79
CA TRP A 178 13.44 -9.60 16.37
C TRP A 178 12.29 -10.60 16.56
N ASP A 179 11.59 -10.51 17.69
CA ASP A 179 10.41 -11.34 17.98
C ASP A 179 9.21 -10.89 17.13
N SER A 180 9.28 -11.27 15.85
CA SER A 180 8.31 -10.94 14.83
C SER A 180 7.08 -11.85 14.83
N GLY A 181 7.17 -12.98 15.52
CA GLY A 181 6.17 -14.04 15.48
C GLY A 181 6.11 -14.84 14.16
N LEU A 182 6.91 -14.48 13.15
CA LEU A 182 7.00 -15.17 11.85
C LEU A 182 8.11 -16.24 11.88
N PRO A 183 7.84 -17.51 11.51
CA PRO A 183 8.89 -18.51 11.41
C PRO A 183 9.72 -18.33 10.14
N VAL A 184 11.00 -18.71 10.19
CA VAL A 184 11.95 -18.58 9.07
C VAL A 184 11.47 -19.33 7.81
N TRP A 185 10.88 -20.52 7.97
CA TRP A 185 10.30 -21.24 6.83
C TRP A 185 9.14 -20.47 6.19
N GLY A 186 8.37 -19.74 7.01
CA GLY A 186 7.26 -18.90 6.55
C GLY A 186 7.75 -17.74 5.70
N PHE A 187 8.84 -17.10 6.10
CA PHE A 187 9.50 -16.07 5.31
C PHE A 187 9.97 -16.61 3.93
N ILE A 188 10.61 -17.78 3.90
CA ILE A 188 11.14 -18.36 2.66
C ILE A 188 10.01 -18.83 1.73
N VAL A 189 9.05 -19.59 2.26
CA VAL A 189 8.00 -20.21 1.42
C VAL A 189 6.94 -19.17 1.02
N VAL A 190 6.52 -18.31 1.94
CA VAL A 190 5.45 -17.34 1.67
C VAL A 190 6.02 -16.08 1.04
N CYS A 191 6.94 -15.36 1.69
CA CYS A 191 7.39 -14.07 1.15
C CYS A 191 8.23 -14.25 -0.12
N PHE A 192 9.27 -15.10 -0.07
CA PHE A 192 10.14 -15.30 -1.23
C PHE A 192 9.46 -16.15 -2.31
N GLY A 193 8.78 -17.23 -1.93
CA GLY A 193 8.04 -18.08 -2.87
C GLY A 193 6.94 -17.34 -3.63
N MET A 194 6.13 -16.51 -2.96
CA MET A 194 5.15 -15.67 -3.64
C MET A 194 5.82 -14.65 -4.56
N GLY A 195 6.95 -14.08 -4.14
CA GLY A 195 7.71 -13.16 -4.97
C GLY A 195 8.12 -13.79 -6.29
N VAL A 196 8.68 -15.00 -6.26
CA VAL A 196 9.08 -15.75 -7.46
C VAL A 196 7.88 -16.11 -8.35
N LEU A 197 6.75 -16.48 -7.75
CA LEU A 197 5.56 -16.85 -8.51
C LEU A 197 4.86 -15.66 -9.16
N LEU A 198 4.81 -14.51 -8.48
CA LEU A 198 4.03 -13.36 -8.92
C LEU A 198 4.83 -12.39 -9.81
N ILE A 199 6.16 -12.45 -9.79
CA ILE A 199 7.01 -11.55 -10.61
C ILE A 199 6.77 -11.72 -12.12
N VAL A 200 6.56 -12.96 -12.60
CA VAL A 200 6.37 -13.21 -14.04
C VAL A 200 4.99 -12.77 -14.51
N PRO A 201 3.87 -13.16 -13.87
CA PRO A 201 2.55 -12.63 -14.19
C PRO A 201 2.47 -11.12 -14.13
N GLU A 202 2.95 -10.52 -13.04
CA GLU A 202 2.93 -9.06 -12.88
C GLU A 202 3.77 -8.36 -13.96
N GLY A 203 4.95 -8.88 -14.29
CA GLY A 203 5.80 -8.31 -15.33
C GLY A 203 5.21 -8.38 -16.74
N ILE A 204 4.48 -9.44 -17.07
CA ILE A 204 3.79 -9.54 -18.37
C ILE A 204 2.60 -8.56 -18.42
N LEU A 205 1.84 -8.46 -17.32
CA LEU A 205 0.72 -7.52 -17.25
C LEU A 205 1.21 -6.07 -17.33
N GLU A 206 2.17 -5.68 -16.50
CA GLU A 206 2.70 -4.32 -16.51
C GLU A 206 3.38 -4.01 -17.85
N GLY A 207 4.10 -4.97 -18.43
CA GLY A 207 4.76 -4.79 -19.73
C GLY A 207 3.79 -4.59 -20.91
N THR A 208 2.57 -5.13 -20.83
CA THR A 208 1.54 -5.03 -21.89
C THR A 208 0.54 -3.92 -21.64
N THR A 209 0.22 -3.66 -20.37
CA THR A 209 -0.86 -2.76 -19.97
C THR A 209 -0.42 -1.50 -19.26
N ASN A 210 0.83 -1.45 -18.79
CA ASN A 210 1.34 -0.38 -17.93
C ASN A 210 0.50 -0.18 -16.64
N GLN A 211 -0.16 -1.23 -16.18
CA GLN A 211 -0.96 -1.26 -14.95
C GLN A 211 -0.36 -2.24 -13.95
N ARG A 212 -0.41 -1.88 -12.67
CA ARG A 212 0.07 -2.70 -11.55
C ARG A 212 -1.09 -3.14 -10.67
N ILE A 213 -1.04 -4.37 -10.17
CA ILE A 213 -2.05 -4.91 -9.26
C ILE A 213 -1.57 -4.75 -7.82
N PHE A 214 -2.47 -4.34 -6.93
CA PHE A 214 -2.22 -4.29 -5.49
C PHE A 214 -2.27 -5.72 -4.90
N LEU A 215 -1.10 -6.37 -4.77
CA LEU A 215 -0.99 -7.73 -4.21
C LEU A 215 -1.05 -7.78 -2.67
N ASN A 216 -1.10 -6.61 -2.00
CA ASN A 216 -1.09 -6.49 -0.54
C ASN A 216 -2.20 -7.34 0.11
N ILE A 217 -3.41 -7.33 -0.45
CA ILE A 217 -4.58 -8.01 0.11
C ILE A 217 -4.38 -9.53 0.17
N ILE A 218 -3.75 -10.14 -0.84
CA ILE A 218 -3.51 -11.59 -0.87
C ILE A 218 -2.37 -11.99 0.06
N THR A 219 -1.32 -11.18 0.12
CA THR A 219 -0.24 -11.43 1.10
C THR A 219 -0.78 -11.39 2.53
N GLU A 220 -1.70 -10.46 2.82
CA GLU A 220 -2.35 -10.37 4.13
C GLU A 220 -3.30 -11.54 4.41
N LEU A 221 -4.04 -11.99 3.39
CA LEU A 221 -4.94 -13.14 3.51
C LEU A 221 -4.16 -14.43 3.81
N ILE A 222 -3.10 -14.70 3.04
CA ILE A 222 -2.27 -15.90 3.23
C ILE A 222 -1.61 -15.87 4.61
N ALA A 223 -1.06 -14.72 5.01
CA ALA A 223 -0.45 -14.58 6.33
C ALA A 223 -1.47 -14.73 7.47
N GLY A 224 -2.68 -14.18 7.31
CA GLY A 224 -3.76 -14.29 8.28
C GLY A 224 -4.21 -15.75 8.50
N TYR A 225 -4.27 -16.56 7.44
CA TYR A 225 -4.56 -17.98 7.55
C TYR A 225 -3.38 -18.81 8.09
N ALA A 226 -2.14 -18.47 7.69
CA ALA A 226 -0.96 -19.21 8.11
C ALA A 226 -0.58 -18.95 9.58
N TRP A 227 -0.76 -17.72 10.08
CA TRP A 227 -0.45 -17.31 11.44
C TRP A 227 -1.60 -16.53 12.07
N PRO A 228 -2.70 -17.23 12.45
CA PRO A 228 -3.86 -16.59 13.03
C PRO A 228 -3.48 -15.86 14.31
N GLY A 229 -3.99 -14.63 14.42
CA GLY A 229 -3.86 -13.79 15.61
C GLY A 229 -2.48 -13.17 15.86
N LYS A 230 -1.57 -13.20 14.89
CA LYS A 230 -0.26 -12.53 14.94
C LYS A 230 -0.16 -11.37 13.92
N PRO A 231 -0.58 -10.15 14.28
CA PRO A 231 -0.58 -9.01 13.36
C PRO A 231 0.82 -8.60 12.88
N ILE A 232 1.84 -8.73 13.74
CA ILE A 232 3.24 -8.39 13.40
C ILE A 232 3.76 -9.32 12.30
N ALA A 233 3.51 -10.62 12.40
CA ALA A 233 3.88 -11.59 11.36
C ALA A 233 3.15 -11.28 10.04
N ASN A 234 1.87 -10.91 10.11
CA ASN A 234 1.09 -10.48 8.95
C ASN A 234 1.70 -9.22 8.28
N MET A 235 2.05 -8.20 9.07
CA MET A 235 2.71 -7.00 8.57
C MET A 235 4.05 -7.30 7.89
N MET A 236 4.81 -8.26 8.39
CA MET A 236 6.06 -8.69 7.75
C MET A 236 5.84 -9.39 6.42
N VAL A 237 4.84 -10.28 6.33
CA VAL A 237 4.51 -10.95 5.06
C VAL A 237 4.02 -9.93 4.03
N LYS A 238 3.24 -8.93 4.44
CA LYS A 238 2.89 -7.81 3.56
C LYS A 238 4.13 -7.05 3.11
N CYS A 239 5.01 -6.67 4.03
CA CYS A 239 6.19 -5.88 3.74
C CYS A 239 7.13 -6.61 2.76
N TYR A 240 7.46 -7.87 3.04
CA TYR A 240 8.38 -8.65 2.21
C TYR A 240 7.73 -9.30 1.00
N GLY A 241 6.45 -9.67 1.05
CA GLY A 241 5.74 -10.30 -0.06
C GLY A 241 5.39 -9.30 -1.16
N TYR A 242 4.73 -8.19 -0.82
CA TYR A 242 4.29 -7.21 -1.81
C TYR A 242 5.42 -6.27 -2.28
N ASN A 243 6.17 -5.66 -1.35
CA ASN A 243 7.17 -4.66 -1.75
C ASN A 243 8.32 -5.29 -2.55
N SER A 244 8.66 -6.56 -2.32
CA SER A 244 9.70 -7.24 -3.09
C SER A 244 9.32 -7.39 -4.56
N VAL A 245 8.06 -7.73 -4.87
CA VAL A 245 7.61 -7.83 -6.26
C VAL A 245 7.56 -6.45 -6.90
N LYS A 246 7.01 -5.45 -6.19
CA LYS A 246 7.00 -4.06 -6.66
C LYS A 246 8.40 -3.56 -6.99
N HIS A 247 9.37 -3.74 -6.10
CA HIS A 247 10.75 -3.33 -6.33
C HIS A 247 11.43 -4.17 -7.42
N GLY A 248 11.06 -5.44 -7.56
CA GLY A 248 11.47 -6.27 -8.69
C GLY A 248 10.97 -5.73 -10.04
N MET A 249 9.74 -5.23 -10.10
CA MET A 249 9.19 -4.56 -11.28
C MET A 249 9.92 -3.23 -11.57
N ASP A 250 10.11 -2.38 -10.56
CA ASP A 250 10.88 -1.14 -10.70
C ASP A 250 12.30 -1.42 -11.21
N PHE A 251 12.95 -2.46 -10.67
CA PHE A 251 14.28 -2.90 -11.12
C PHE A 251 14.28 -3.35 -12.59
N ALA A 252 13.26 -4.09 -13.03
CA ALA A 252 13.11 -4.52 -14.42
C ALA A 252 12.82 -3.34 -15.36
N GLN A 253 12.03 -2.36 -14.91
CA GLN A 253 11.75 -1.12 -15.64
C GLN A 253 13.03 -0.31 -15.86
N ASP A 254 13.87 -0.18 -14.84
CA ASP A 254 15.16 0.52 -14.93
C ASP A 254 16.13 -0.20 -15.89
N LEU A 255 16.17 -1.54 -15.86
CA LEU A 255 16.96 -2.32 -16.81
C LEU A 255 16.54 -2.05 -18.25
N LYS A 256 15.23 -1.98 -18.50
CA LYS A 256 14.67 -1.68 -19.82
C LYS A 256 14.98 -0.25 -20.26
N LEU A 257 14.86 0.73 -19.36
CA LEU A 257 15.27 2.11 -19.64
C LEU A 257 16.77 2.20 -19.97
N GLY A 258 17.62 1.49 -19.23
CA GLY A 258 19.05 1.39 -19.51
C GLY A 258 19.37 0.80 -20.88
N GLN A 259 18.60 -0.20 -21.34
CA GLN A 259 18.70 -0.74 -22.70
C GLN A 259 18.31 0.27 -23.78
N TYR A 260 17.36 1.17 -23.49
CA TYR A 260 16.99 2.27 -24.39
C TYR A 260 18.10 3.33 -24.47
N MET A 261 18.66 3.71 -23.33
CA MET A 261 19.75 4.70 -23.23
C MET A 261 21.14 4.18 -23.61
N LYS A 262 21.28 2.87 -23.86
CA LYS A 262 22.57 2.21 -24.18
C LYS A 262 23.61 2.31 -23.07
N ILE A 263 23.17 2.20 -21.84
CA ILE A 263 24.05 2.18 -20.67
C ILE A 263 24.60 0.76 -20.48
N PRO A 264 25.92 0.56 -20.27
CA PRO A 264 26.49 -0.76 -20.07
C PRO A 264 25.84 -1.51 -18.89
N PRO A 265 25.44 -2.80 -19.02
CA PRO A 265 24.66 -3.50 -17.99
C PRO A 265 25.36 -3.60 -16.64
N ARG A 266 26.69 -3.77 -16.62
CA ARG A 266 27.48 -3.84 -15.38
C ARG A 266 27.51 -2.54 -14.61
N VAL A 267 27.58 -1.41 -15.32
CA VAL A 267 27.53 -0.08 -14.70
C VAL A 267 26.15 0.16 -14.11
N LEU A 268 25.12 -0.25 -14.85
CA LEU A 268 23.73 -0.14 -14.39
C LEU A 268 23.47 -1.00 -13.14
N PHE A 269 24.00 -2.24 -13.07
CA PHE A 269 23.91 -3.08 -11.87
C PHE A 269 24.52 -2.43 -10.62
N PHE A 270 25.75 -1.90 -10.71
CA PHE A 270 26.37 -1.19 -9.59
C PHE A 270 25.66 0.12 -9.26
N GLY A 271 25.20 0.85 -10.28
CA GLY A 271 24.42 2.09 -10.13
C GLY A 271 23.11 1.86 -9.39
N GLN A 272 22.40 0.78 -9.69
CA GLN A 272 21.18 0.37 -8.99
C GLN A 272 21.48 -0.01 -7.54
N ILE A 273 22.48 -0.87 -7.28
CA ILE A 273 22.84 -1.25 -5.90
C ILE A 273 23.23 -0.02 -5.08
N TYR A 274 24.07 0.86 -5.64
CA TYR A 274 24.48 2.09 -4.99
C TYR A 274 23.26 2.98 -4.69
N SER A 275 22.35 3.13 -5.65
CA SER A 275 21.13 3.95 -5.49
C SER A 275 20.20 3.37 -4.44
N SER A 276 20.03 2.04 -4.38
CA SER A 276 19.21 1.37 -3.36
C SER A 276 19.80 1.55 -1.95
N ILE A 277 21.13 1.42 -1.80
CA ILE A 277 21.81 1.67 -0.52
C ILE A 277 21.67 3.14 -0.13
N LEU A 278 21.94 4.07 -1.06
CA LEU A 278 21.84 5.50 -0.82
C LEU A 278 20.40 5.90 -0.47
N ALA A 279 19.39 5.40 -1.18
CA ALA A 279 17.99 5.66 -0.89
C ALA A 279 17.60 5.17 0.51
N THR A 280 18.03 3.95 0.87
CA THR A 280 17.80 3.38 2.20
C THR A 280 18.49 4.23 3.29
N MET A 281 19.76 4.59 3.07
CA MET A 281 20.52 5.44 3.99
C MET A 281 19.96 6.86 4.07
N THR A 282 19.42 7.42 2.99
CA THR A 282 18.84 8.76 2.97
C THR A 282 17.47 8.77 3.63
N GLN A 283 16.68 7.70 3.50
CA GLN A 283 15.40 7.61 4.18
C GLN A 283 15.58 7.50 5.70
N VAL A 284 16.46 6.59 6.13
CA VAL A 284 16.87 6.48 7.54
C VAL A 284 17.56 7.77 8.00
N GLY A 285 18.48 8.27 7.19
CA GLY A 285 19.29 9.44 7.45
C GLY A 285 18.48 10.72 7.54
N ALA A 286 17.49 10.98 6.70
CA ALA A 286 16.61 12.14 6.81
C ALA A 286 15.86 12.11 8.15
N GLN A 287 15.37 10.94 8.55
CA GLN A 287 14.64 10.76 9.79
C GLN A 287 15.53 11.00 11.03
N TYR A 288 16.75 10.47 11.03
CA TYR A 288 17.69 10.67 12.14
C TYR A 288 18.49 11.97 12.07
N SER A 289 18.71 12.55 10.89
CA SER A 289 19.45 13.80 10.70
C SER A 289 18.63 14.99 11.16
N LEU A 290 17.31 15.00 10.93
CA LEU A 290 16.43 16.00 11.52
C LEU A 290 16.49 15.94 13.05
N TRP A 291 16.38 14.73 13.63
CA TRP A 291 16.54 14.54 15.07
C TRP A 291 17.93 14.98 15.58
N PHE A 292 19.01 14.63 14.88
CA PHE A 292 20.38 14.98 15.24
C PHE A 292 20.67 16.48 15.08
N ILE A 293 20.19 17.14 14.02
CA ILE A 293 20.38 18.57 13.78
C ILE A 293 19.72 19.36 14.91
N PHE A 294 18.47 19.03 15.28
CA PHE A 294 17.81 19.67 16.42
C PHE A 294 18.53 19.35 17.74
N GLY A 295 18.94 18.10 17.95
CA GLY A 295 19.75 17.70 19.10
C GLY A 295 21.08 18.46 19.18
N PHE A 296 21.78 18.66 18.07
CA PHE A 296 23.05 19.36 18.00
C PHE A 296 22.88 20.87 18.23
N ILE A 297 21.89 21.50 17.60
CA ILE A 297 21.60 22.93 17.81
C ILE A 297 21.28 23.19 19.27
N PHE A 298 20.33 22.45 19.85
CA PHE A 298 19.87 22.73 21.21
C PHE A 298 20.82 22.16 22.28
N ASN A 299 21.19 20.88 22.19
CA ASN A 299 21.98 20.22 23.25
C ASN A 299 23.49 20.41 23.11
N HIS A 300 24.01 20.83 21.94
CA HIS A 300 25.44 21.12 21.79
C HIS A 300 25.72 22.62 21.63
N LEU A 301 25.15 23.31 20.64
CA LEU A 301 25.45 24.72 20.36
C LEU A 301 24.84 25.66 21.41
N ILE A 302 23.54 25.56 21.65
CA ILE A 302 22.83 26.42 22.61
C ILE A 302 23.26 26.08 24.03
N ARG A 303 23.41 24.79 24.38
CA ARG A 303 24.00 24.38 25.67
C ARG A 303 25.40 24.98 25.91
N ARG A 304 26.25 25.09 24.88
CA ARG A 304 27.60 25.68 25.02
C ARG A 304 27.59 27.21 25.08
N ARG A 305 26.71 27.88 24.31
CA ARG A 305 26.68 29.35 24.23
C ARG A 305 25.80 30.02 25.28
N ALA A 306 24.74 29.34 25.74
CA ALA A 306 23.74 29.86 26.66
C ALA A 306 23.27 28.76 27.64
N PHE A 307 24.21 28.24 28.43
CA PHE A 307 23.97 27.09 29.32
C PHE A 307 22.86 27.34 30.34
N ASP A 308 22.81 28.52 30.96
CA ASP A 308 21.79 28.86 31.97
C ASP A 308 20.38 28.90 31.38
N TRP A 309 20.26 29.35 30.13
CA TRP A 309 18.99 29.32 29.40
C TRP A 309 18.63 27.88 29.05
N TRP A 310 19.56 27.10 28.49
CA TRP A 310 19.32 25.71 28.10
C TRP A 310 18.88 24.86 29.29
N LYS A 311 19.55 24.98 30.44
CA LYS A 311 19.21 24.22 31.67
C LYS A 311 17.80 24.53 32.18
N ARG A 312 17.35 25.78 32.09
CA ARG A 312 16.06 26.22 32.64
C ARG A 312 14.89 26.02 31.66
N TYR A 313 15.12 26.20 30.36
CA TYR A 313 14.04 26.33 29.38
C TYR A 313 14.02 25.25 28.29
N ASN A 314 15.10 24.49 28.05
CA ASN A 314 15.13 23.56 26.91
C ASN A 314 14.10 22.42 27.04
N TYR A 315 13.96 21.85 28.23
CA TYR A 315 12.95 20.82 28.49
C TYR A 315 11.52 21.38 28.38
N LEU A 316 11.31 22.60 28.90
CA LEU A 316 10.03 23.29 28.80
C LEU A 316 9.68 23.64 27.34
N LEU A 317 10.67 24.06 26.54
CA LEU A 317 10.50 24.36 25.12
C LEU A 317 10.11 23.10 24.34
N GLN A 318 10.76 21.97 24.61
CA GLN A 318 10.37 20.70 23.98
C GLN A 318 8.95 20.30 24.35
N ALA A 319 8.60 20.33 25.65
CA ALA A 319 7.23 20.07 26.09
C ALA A 319 6.23 21.06 25.47
N ALA A 320 6.61 22.32 25.28
CA ALA A 320 5.79 23.33 24.62
C ALA A 320 5.66 23.12 23.10
N MET A 321 6.67 22.56 22.43
CA MET A 321 6.59 22.18 21.01
C MET A 321 5.70 20.95 20.80
N ASP A 322 5.81 19.95 21.68
CA ASP A 322 4.94 18.76 21.66
C ASP A 322 3.49 19.14 21.99
N THR A 323 3.31 20.02 22.99
CA THR A 323 1.99 20.57 23.32
C THR A 323 1.49 21.51 22.23
N GLY A 324 2.37 22.29 21.61
CA GLY A 324 2.04 23.24 20.54
C GLY A 324 1.61 22.54 19.25
N THR A 325 2.23 21.42 18.91
CA THR A 325 1.77 20.55 17.82
C THR A 325 0.45 19.90 18.16
N ALA A 326 0.25 19.39 19.38
CA ALA A 326 -1.05 18.87 19.82
C ALA A 326 -2.16 19.94 19.80
N ILE A 327 -1.89 21.15 20.31
CA ILE A 327 -2.81 22.30 20.26
C ILE A 327 -3.05 22.73 18.82
N ALA A 328 -2.04 22.77 17.95
CA ALA A 328 -2.20 23.08 16.54
C ALA A 328 -3.07 22.02 15.85
N THR A 329 -2.90 20.74 16.16
CA THR A 329 -3.78 19.67 15.67
C THR A 329 -5.20 19.86 16.18
N VAL A 330 -5.38 20.22 17.46
CA VAL A 330 -6.69 20.53 18.05
C VAL A 330 -7.30 21.79 17.45
N LEU A 331 -6.53 22.83 17.17
CA LEU A 331 -6.98 24.06 16.52
C LEU A 331 -7.30 23.83 15.05
N ILE A 332 -6.47 23.10 14.31
CA ILE A 332 -6.79 22.66 12.94
C ILE A 332 -8.08 21.84 12.98
N PHE A 333 -8.21 20.94 13.95
CA PHE A 333 -9.43 20.19 14.15
C PHE A 333 -10.61 21.11 14.48
N PHE A 334 -10.49 22.10 15.36
CA PHE A 334 -11.63 22.94 15.75
C PHE A 334 -11.96 24.04 14.73
N CYS A 335 -10.94 24.72 14.21
CA CYS A 335 -11.06 25.79 13.21
C CYS A 335 -11.44 25.24 11.84
N LEU A 336 -10.87 24.11 11.41
CA LEU A 336 -11.13 23.56 10.07
C LEU A 336 -12.09 22.35 10.14
N SER A 337 -11.80 21.33 10.94
CA SER A 337 -12.63 20.10 10.95
C SER A 337 -13.95 20.20 11.73
N TYR A 338 -14.05 20.99 12.81
CA TYR A 338 -15.22 21.05 13.72
C TYR A 338 -16.18 22.16 13.35
N ASN A 339 -15.67 23.35 13.01
CA ASN A 339 -16.47 24.43 12.42
C ASN A 339 -16.79 24.18 10.93
N ASN A 340 -16.31 23.07 10.34
CA ASN A 340 -16.43 22.77 8.92
C ASN A 340 -15.98 23.93 8.02
N VAL A 341 -14.97 24.71 8.41
CA VAL A 341 -14.43 25.78 7.56
C VAL A 341 -13.55 25.13 6.49
N THR A 342 -14.18 24.75 5.40
CA THR A 342 -13.52 24.31 4.18
C THR A 342 -13.00 25.54 3.44
N LEU A 343 -11.72 25.55 3.04
CA LEU A 343 -11.26 26.50 2.02
C LEU A 343 -12.02 26.19 0.73
N ASN A 344 -13.13 26.91 0.53
CA ASN A 344 -14.02 26.76 -0.61
C ASN A 344 -13.42 27.43 -1.83
N TRP A 345 -12.65 26.65 -2.57
CA TRP A 345 -12.35 26.91 -3.96
C TRP A 345 -12.91 25.75 -4.77
N TRP A 346 -13.24 26.02 -6.03
CA TRP A 346 -14.00 25.11 -6.88
C TRP A 346 -13.51 23.65 -6.87
N GLY A 347 -12.19 23.40 -6.73
CA GLY A 347 -11.62 22.05 -6.63
C GLY A 347 -11.83 21.32 -5.29
N ASN A 348 -11.97 22.03 -4.17
CA ASN A 348 -12.26 21.42 -2.86
C ASN A 348 -13.77 21.22 -2.63
N THR A 349 -14.61 22.15 -3.09
CA THR A 349 -16.02 22.22 -2.70
C THR A 349 -16.91 21.15 -3.34
N VAL A 350 -16.54 20.70 -4.54
CA VAL A 350 -17.36 19.77 -5.35
C VAL A 350 -17.20 18.33 -4.85
N GLY A 351 -16.00 17.94 -4.42
CA GLY A 351 -15.76 16.62 -3.81
C GLY A 351 -16.27 16.55 -2.37
N SER A 352 -15.91 17.54 -1.53
CA SER A 352 -16.12 17.48 -0.07
C SER A 352 -17.56 17.65 0.41
N ASN A 353 -18.45 18.26 -0.38
CA ASN A 353 -19.87 18.42 -0.05
C ASN A 353 -20.78 17.27 -0.53
N THR A 354 -20.19 16.15 -0.94
CA THR A 354 -20.93 14.92 -1.23
C THR A 354 -21.16 14.12 0.04
N ASP A 355 -22.32 13.48 0.17
CA ASP A 355 -22.63 12.56 1.28
C ASP A 355 -21.63 11.39 1.35
N ASP A 356 -20.99 11.06 0.22
CA ASP A 356 -19.89 10.11 0.11
C ASP A 356 -18.66 10.56 0.91
N THR A 357 -18.29 11.84 0.84
CA THR A 357 -17.15 12.37 1.62
C THR A 357 -17.49 12.50 3.11
N LYS A 358 -18.77 12.74 3.43
CA LYS A 358 -19.25 12.76 4.82
C LYS A 358 -19.48 11.36 5.40
N SER A 359 -19.30 10.32 4.59
CA SER A 359 -19.48 8.93 4.99
C SER A 359 -20.82 8.70 5.72
N VAL A 360 -21.91 9.27 5.21
CA VAL A 360 -23.22 9.15 5.86
C VAL A 360 -23.85 7.81 5.45
N PRO A 361 -24.19 6.93 6.39
CA PRO A 361 -24.90 5.69 6.09
C PRO A 361 -26.36 5.97 5.73
N TRP A 362 -26.97 5.10 4.94
CA TRP A 362 -28.36 5.22 4.49
C TRP A 362 -29.34 4.88 5.62
N LEU A 363 -29.03 3.84 6.40
CA LEU A 363 -29.74 3.46 7.61
C LEU A 363 -28.91 3.84 8.82
N THR A 364 -29.56 4.37 9.85
CA THR A 364 -28.94 4.64 11.14
C THR A 364 -29.30 3.55 12.14
N VAL A 365 -28.35 3.22 13.01
CA VAL A 365 -28.57 2.26 14.10
C VAL A 365 -29.23 3.00 15.26
N PRO A 366 -30.37 2.53 15.80
CA PRO A 366 -30.98 3.12 16.98
C PRO A 366 -30.02 3.11 18.19
N ALA A 367 -30.16 4.08 19.08
CA ALA A 367 -29.25 4.22 20.23
C ALA A 367 -29.36 3.01 21.17
N GLY A 368 -28.28 2.23 21.26
CA GLY A 368 -28.20 1.02 22.10
C GLY A 368 -28.47 -0.29 21.36
N GLU A 369 -28.82 -0.23 20.07
CA GLU A 369 -28.97 -1.40 19.21
C GLU A 369 -27.71 -1.67 18.39
N HIS A 370 -27.63 -2.86 17.80
CA HIS A 370 -26.58 -3.26 16.87
C HIS A 370 -27.19 -3.86 15.60
N PHE A 371 -26.54 -3.67 14.46
CA PHE A 371 -26.91 -4.38 13.23
C PHE A 371 -26.03 -5.62 13.04
N GLY A 372 -26.60 -6.66 12.45
CA GLY A 372 -25.94 -7.96 12.33
C GLY A 372 -25.77 -8.67 13.68
N LYS A 373 -24.75 -9.53 13.77
CA LYS A 373 -24.53 -10.37 14.96
C LYS A 373 -24.12 -9.55 16.19
N GLY A 374 -24.70 -9.89 17.33
CA GLY A 374 -24.42 -9.26 18.62
C GLY A 374 -23.12 -9.75 19.28
N PRO A 375 -22.69 -9.10 20.38
CA PRO A 375 -21.57 -9.60 21.19
C PRO A 375 -21.82 -11.05 21.67
N GLY A 376 -20.89 -11.95 21.37
CA GLY A 376 -21.00 -13.39 21.65
C GLY A 376 -21.72 -14.24 20.59
N GLU A 377 -22.26 -13.63 19.53
CA GLU A 377 -22.86 -14.35 18.39
C GLU A 377 -21.84 -14.40 17.24
N PHE A 378 -21.14 -15.53 17.04
CA PHE A 378 -20.12 -15.69 15.99
C PHE A 378 -20.38 -16.90 15.11
#